data_AF-A0A7V9P808-F1
#
_entry.id   AF-A0A7V9P808-F1
#
_cell.length_a   1.000
_cell.length_b   1.000
_cell.length_c   1.000
_cell.angle_alpha   90.00
_cell.angle_beta   90.00
_cell.angle_gamma   90.00
#
_symmetry.space_group_name_H-M   'P 1'
#
loop_
_entity.id
_entity.type
_entity.pdbx_description
1 polymer ?
#
loop_
_entity_poly.entity_id
_entity_poly.type
_entity_poly.pdbx_seq_one_letter_code
_entity_poly.pdbx_strand_id
1 'polypeptide(L)'
;MKINPKSKIQNLKSQSGMSLLAVLAVMTILAILLLAAAPAVQQSVEREKELETIRRGEEVANAIRQYVVFYNGTKLPRSMDDLLEGLPRGTKKRQILRPSAAIDPLAEDGKWRLVKPDSRAFINFAKRVQIYNNGLLPSNPHPFFDRFSLPLVNLVNSQSQSETQEVDDTEIEDAATDDTPFIGVASQNRGKSVVAYYGVENRSKWIFTPMFRGSGTRTVNQNRPERTAPTMDD
;
A
#
# COMPACT_ATOMS: atom_id res chain seq x y z
N MET A 1 68.32 -36.72 59.78
CA MET A 1 67.22 -37.70 59.59
C MET A 1 65.89 -36.99 59.75
N LYS A 2 64.98 -37.20 58.78
CA LYS A 2 63.52 -36.95 58.79
C LYS A 2 62.96 -35.56 58.38
N ILE A 3 62.39 -35.43 57.16
CA ILE A 3 60.98 -35.49 56.64
C ILE A 3 60.10 -34.24 56.94
N ASN A 4 59.84 -33.40 55.90
CA ASN A 4 58.55 -32.87 55.35
C ASN A 4 57.40 -32.38 56.29
N PRO A 5 56.31 -31.70 55.82
CA PRO A 5 56.04 -30.97 54.58
C PRO A 5 55.38 -29.57 54.75
N LYS A 6 55.24 -28.90 53.60
CA LYS A 6 54.45 -27.70 53.28
C LYS A 6 53.01 -27.68 53.85
N SER A 7 52.50 -26.49 54.15
CA SER A 7 51.10 -26.14 53.84
C SER A 7 50.97 -24.64 53.51
N LYS A 8 51.02 -24.33 52.22
CA LYS A 8 50.63 -23.02 51.69
C LYS A 8 49.10 -23.00 51.70
N ILE A 9 48.50 -22.27 52.63
CA ILE A 9 47.05 -22.05 52.66
C ILE A 9 46.71 -21.18 51.44
N GLN A 10 46.27 -21.81 50.36
CA GLN A 10 45.75 -21.13 49.18
C GLN A 10 44.29 -20.74 49.47
N ASN A 11 44.07 -19.45 49.67
CA ASN A 11 42.75 -18.87 49.86
C ASN A 11 42.07 -18.73 48.47
N LEU A 12 41.39 -19.78 48.03
CA LEU A 12 40.57 -19.79 46.81
C LEU A 12 39.10 -19.47 47.18
N LYS A 13 38.82 -18.25 47.61
CA LYS A 13 37.43 -17.79 47.81
C LYS A 13 37.26 -16.32 47.39
N SER A 14 37.15 -16.09 46.09
CA SER A 14 36.45 -14.93 45.49
C SER A 14 36.22 -15.11 43.99
N GLN A 15 35.65 -16.25 43.56
CA GLN A 15 35.33 -16.49 42.13
C GLN A 15 33.82 -16.65 41.85
N SER A 16 32.96 -16.77 42.86
CA SER A 16 31.52 -16.97 42.65
C SER A 16 30.74 -15.68 42.38
N GLY A 17 31.23 -14.51 42.80
CA GLY A 17 30.56 -13.22 42.57
C GLY A 17 30.76 -12.67 41.15
N MET A 18 31.89 -12.98 40.52
CA MET A 18 32.21 -12.46 39.18
C MET A 18 31.45 -13.17 38.05
N SER A 19 31.08 -14.46 38.21
CA SER A 19 30.29 -15.16 37.18
C SER A 19 28.86 -14.62 37.07
N LEU A 20 28.24 -14.24 38.20
CA LEU A 20 26.92 -13.61 38.22
C LEU A 20 26.94 -12.25 37.52
N LEU A 21 27.95 -11.42 37.82
CA LEU A 21 28.16 -10.13 37.16
C LEU A 21 28.40 -10.29 35.66
N ALA A 22 29.18 -11.30 35.24
CA ALA A 22 29.42 -11.59 33.83
C ALA A 22 28.13 -12.02 33.11
N VAL A 23 27.29 -12.86 33.72
CA VAL A 23 25.99 -13.26 33.16
C VAL A 23 25.05 -12.06 33.07
N LEU A 24 24.99 -11.20 34.08
CA LEU A 24 24.18 -9.99 34.06
C LEU A 24 24.66 -9.01 32.97
N ALA A 25 25.98 -8.85 32.82
CA ALA A 25 26.56 -8.05 31.74
C ALA A 25 26.20 -8.60 30.35
N VAL A 26 26.29 -9.92 30.16
CA VAL A 26 25.89 -10.54 28.88
C VAL A 26 24.39 -10.39 28.62
N MET A 27 23.54 -10.59 29.63
CA MET A 27 22.08 -10.44 29.52
C MET A 27 21.68 -9.00 29.20
N THR A 28 22.34 -8.02 29.82
CA THR A 28 22.09 -6.59 29.54
C THR A 28 22.53 -6.21 28.13
N ILE A 29 23.70 -6.66 27.68
CA ILE A 29 24.15 -6.45 26.29
C ILE A 29 23.16 -7.09 25.31
N LEU A 30 22.70 -8.32 25.57
CA LEU A 30 21.71 -8.99 24.73
C LEU A 30 20.37 -8.23 24.69
N ALA A 31 19.90 -7.73 25.82
CA ALA A 31 18.68 -6.93 25.88
C ALA A 31 18.79 -5.63 25.05
N ILE A 32 19.94 -4.94 25.12
CA ILE A 32 20.21 -3.74 24.32
C ILE A 32 20.22 -4.07 22.81
N LEU A 33 20.85 -5.18 22.44
CA LEU A 33 20.90 -5.63 21.04
C LEU A 33 19.51 -5.95 20.48
N LEU A 34 18.64 -6.59 21.26
CA LEU A 34 17.27 -6.88 20.84
C LEU A 34 16.44 -5.61 20.66
N LEU A 35 16.59 -4.63 21.56
CA LEU A 35 15.87 -3.36 21.44
C LEU A 35 16.30 -2.56 20.20
N ALA A 36 17.57 -2.64 19.83
CA ALA A 36 18.09 -2.01 18.61
C ALA A 36 17.49 -2.60 17.31
N ALA A 37 17.04 -3.87 17.32
CA ALA A 37 16.42 -4.52 16.17
C ALA A 37 14.91 -4.24 16.01
N ALA A 38 14.23 -3.76 17.07
CA ALA A 38 12.79 -3.50 17.08
C ALA A 38 12.27 -2.59 15.94
N PRO A 39 12.88 -1.41 15.64
CA PRO A 39 12.35 -0.53 14.60
C PRO A 39 12.41 -1.15 13.19
N ALA A 40 13.44 -1.96 12.91
CA ALA A 40 13.57 -2.63 11.61
C ALA A 40 12.44 -3.63 11.36
N VAL A 41 12.03 -4.38 12.40
CA VAL A 41 10.91 -5.33 12.32
C VAL A 41 9.58 -4.61 12.17
N GLN A 42 9.38 -3.48 12.85
CA GLN A 42 8.16 -2.67 12.67
C GLN A 42 8.03 -2.17 11.23
N GLN A 43 9.13 -1.68 10.64
CA GLN A 43 9.13 -1.20 9.26
C GLN A 43 8.85 -2.32 8.25
N SER A 44 9.36 -3.54 8.48
CA SER A 44 9.05 -4.67 7.60
C SER A 44 7.58 -5.05 7.65
N VAL A 45 6.98 -5.10 8.85
CA VAL A 45 5.55 -5.39 9.03
C VAL A 45 4.68 -4.32 8.38
N GLU A 46 5.03 -3.03 8.53
CA GLU A 46 4.30 -1.95 7.87
C GLU A 46 4.38 -2.07 6.35
N ARG A 47 5.58 -2.31 5.81
CA ARG A 47 5.77 -2.51 4.37
C ARG A 47 4.96 -3.68 3.84
N GLU A 48 4.90 -4.79 4.57
CA GLU A 48 4.07 -5.94 4.19
C GLU A 48 2.58 -5.59 4.17
N LYS A 49 2.08 -4.85 5.17
CA LYS A 49 0.70 -4.34 5.18
C LYS A 49 0.43 -3.42 4.01
N GLU A 50 1.36 -2.54 3.65
CA GLU A 50 1.25 -1.65 2.50
C GLU A 50 1.17 -2.41 1.17
N LEU A 51 2.04 -3.40 0.99
CA LEU A 51 2.02 -4.25 -0.21
C LEU A 51 0.72 -5.06 -0.30
N GLU A 52 0.24 -5.59 0.82
CA GLU A 52 -1.05 -6.29 0.88
C GLU A 52 -2.22 -5.34 0.59
N THR A 53 -2.15 -4.09 1.04
CA THR A 53 -3.15 -3.06 0.75
C THR A 53 -3.20 -2.75 -0.73
N ILE A 54 -2.04 -2.58 -1.37
CA ILE A 54 -1.95 -2.39 -2.81
C ILE A 54 -2.57 -3.59 -3.52
N ARG A 55 -2.20 -4.82 -3.13
CA ARG A 55 -2.72 -6.05 -3.73
C ARG A 55 -4.24 -6.16 -3.62
N ARG A 56 -4.80 -5.91 -2.42
CA ARG A 56 -6.25 -5.95 -2.16
C ARG A 56 -6.99 -4.81 -2.88
N GLY A 57 -6.44 -3.61 -2.86
CA GLY A 57 -6.97 -2.46 -3.58
C GLY A 57 -7.04 -2.72 -5.09
N GLU A 58 -6.01 -3.34 -5.67
CA GLU A 58 -6.02 -3.76 -7.07
C GLU A 58 -7.05 -4.87 -7.38
N GLU A 59 -7.29 -5.80 -6.43
CA GLU A 59 -8.40 -6.76 -6.56
C GLU A 59 -9.75 -6.05 -6.57
N VAL A 60 -9.96 -5.04 -5.70
CA VAL A 60 -11.18 -4.22 -5.72
C VAL A 60 -11.31 -3.46 -7.04
N ALA A 61 -10.24 -2.82 -7.52
CA ALA A 61 -10.23 -2.14 -8.81
C ALA A 61 -10.59 -3.08 -9.99
N ASN A 62 -10.09 -4.32 -9.95
CA ASN A 62 -10.45 -5.37 -10.91
C ASN A 62 -11.92 -5.79 -10.78
N ALA A 63 -12.45 -5.94 -9.57
CA ALA A 63 -13.87 -6.24 -9.36
C ALA A 63 -14.77 -5.13 -9.91
N ILE A 64 -14.46 -3.86 -9.62
CA ILE A 64 -15.15 -2.71 -10.22
C ILE A 64 -15.07 -2.79 -11.74
N ARG A 65 -13.90 -3.13 -12.30
CA ARG A 65 -13.76 -3.30 -13.75
C ARG A 65 -14.78 -4.28 -14.31
N GLN A 66 -14.83 -5.48 -13.72
CA GLN A 66 -15.73 -6.54 -14.16
C GLN A 66 -17.20 -6.14 -14.00
N TYR A 67 -17.54 -5.42 -12.93
CA TYR A 67 -18.90 -4.93 -12.68
C TYR A 67 -19.36 -3.95 -13.76
N VAL A 68 -18.54 -2.94 -14.04
CA VAL A 68 -18.86 -1.92 -15.05
C VAL A 68 -18.93 -2.53 -16.45
N VAL A 69 -18.00 -3.43 -16.78
CA VAL A 69 -18.02 -4.12 -18.08
C VAL A 69 -19.26 -5.00 -18.23
N PHE A 70 -19.68 -5.69 -17.17
CA PHE A 70 -20.89 -6.52 -17.19
C PHE A 70 -22.17 -5.71 -17.43
N TYR A 71 -22.26 -4.50 -16.88
CA TYR A 71 -23.38 -3.59 -17.09
C TYR A 71 -23.15 -2.61 -18.26
N ASN A 72 -22.21 -2.89 -19.16
CA ASN A 72 -21.93 -2.08 -20.35
C ASN A 72 -21.65 -0.59 -20.05
N GLY A 73 -21.02 -0.30 -18.92
CA GLY A 73 -20.74 1.08 -18.49
C GLY A 73 -21.93 1.83 -17.92
N THR A 74 -23.13 1.23 -17.87
CA THR A 74 -24.35 1.93 -17.43
C THR A 74 -24.48 2.07 -15.93
N LYS A 75 -23.87 1.15 -15.16
CA LYS A 75 -23.94 1.09 -13.71
C LYS A 75 -22.55 1.02 -13.08
N LEU A 76 -22.40 1.73 -11.97
CA LEU A 76 -21.28 1.62 -11.04
C LEU A 76 -21.77 0.93 -9.77
N PRO A 77 -20.88 0.21 -9.05
CA PRO A 77 -21.22 -0.30 -7.74
C PRO A 77 -21.55 0.86 -6.79
N ARG A 78 -22.51 0.66 -5.91
CA ARG A 78 -22.96 1.64 -4.89
C ARG A 78 -22.47 1.29 -3.49
N SER A 79 -22.06 0.04 -3.28
CA SER A 79 -21.49 -0.44 -2.04
C SER A 79 -20.37 -1.46 -2.30
N MET A 80 -19.57 -1.74 -1.28
CA MET A 80 -18.61 -2.86 -1.33
C MET A 80 -19.34 -4.21 -1.45
N ASP A 81 -20.55 -4.32 -0.88
CA ASP A 81 -21.35 -5.53 -0.91
C ASP A 81 -21.79 -5.92 -2.32
N ASP A 82 -22.04 -4.94 -3.21
CA ASP A 82 -22.33 -5.22 -4.64
C ASP A 82 -21.19 -6.01 -5.31
N LEU A 83 -19.95 -5.77 -4.89
CA LEU A 83 -18.77 -6.47 -5.42
C LEU A 83 -18.59 -7.85 -4.78
N LEU A 84 -18.96 -7.99 -3.50
CA LEU A 84 -18.89 -9.25 -2.76
C LEU A 84 -19.98 -10.24 -3.18
N GLU A 85 -21.20 -9.75 -3.38
CA GLU A 85 -22.34 -10.51 -3.87
C GLU A 85 -22.07 -11.11 -5.25
N GLY A 86 -21.33 -10.37 -6.08
CA GLY A 86 -20.88 -10.79 -7.40
C GLY A 86 -21.90 -10.55 -8.51
N LEU A 87 -21.59 -11.07 -9.69
CA LEU A 87 -22.37 -10.79 -10.90
C LEU A 87 -23.31 -11.95 -11.26
N PRO A 88 -24.53 -11.67 -11.74
CA PRO A 88 -25.44 -12.74 -12.15
C PRO A 88 -24.88 -13.49 -13.36
N ARG A 89 -24.94 -14.83 -13.30
CA ARG A 89 -24.53 -15.76 -14.35
C ARG A 89 -25.59 -16.87 -14.46
N GLY A 90 -26.71 -16.54 -15.10
CA GLY A 90 -27.90 -17.40 -15.12
C GLY A 90 -28.57 -17.45 -13.75
N THR A 91 -28.73 -18.65 -13.20
CA THR A 91 -29.34 -18.86 -11.86
C THR A 91 -28.35 -18.71 -10.69
N LYS A 92 -27.05 -18.60 -10.97
CA LYS A 92 -26.00 -18.45 -9.96
C LYS A 92 -25.33 -17.08 -10.05
N LYS A 93 -24.68 -16.66 -8.96
CA LYS A 93 -23.81 -15.47 -8.96
C LYS A 93 -22.35 -15.91 -9.10
N ARG A 94 -21.60 -15.17 -9.90
CA ARG A 94 -20.15 -15.33 -10.07
C ARG A 94 -19.46 -14.29 -9.21
N GLN A 95 -18.72 -14.77 -8.20
CA GLN A 95 -17.91 -13.92 -7.35
C GLN A 95 -16.84 -13.18 -8.17
N ILE A 96 -16.73 -11.87 -7.96
CA ILE A 96 -15.74 -10.99 -8.61
C ILE A 96 -14.72 -10.41 -7.63
N LEU A 97 -15.06 -10.38 -6.34
CA LEU A 97 -14.19 -9.90 -5.26
C LEU A 97 -14.06 -10.97 -4.17
N ARG A 98 -12.83 -11.16 -3.68
CA ARG A 98 -12.58 -12.03 -2.51
C ARG A 98 -12.98 -11.28 -1.24
N PRO A 99 -13.59 -11.94 -0.23
CA PRO A 99 -13.97 -11.27 1.01
C PRO A 99 -12.81 -10.57 1.73
N SER A 100 -11.60 -11.14 1.65
CA SER A 100 -10.40 -10.53 2.22
C SER A 100 -10.00 -9.21 1.54
N ALA A 101 -10.26 -9.05 0.24
CA ALA A 101 -9.94 -7.83 -0.50
C ALA A 101 -10.87 -6.66 -0.17
N ALA A 102 -12.07 -6.93 0.35
CA ALA A 102 -12.98 -5.90 0.84
C ALA A 102 -12.52 -5.24 2.15
N ILE A 103 -11.43 -5.72 2.76
CA ILE A 103 -10.89 -5.20 4.03
C ILE A 103 -9.55 -4.50 3.76
N ASP A 104 -9.46 -3.22 4.12
CA ASP A 104 -8.22 -2.42 4.10
C ASP A 104 -7.31 -2.83 5.28
N PRO A 105 -6.10 -3.39 5.03
CA PRO A 105 -5.14 -3.75 6.07
C PRO A 105 -4.56 -2.58 6.88
N LEU A 106 -4.66 -1.34 6.38
CA LEU A 106 -4.08 -0.15 7.01
C LEU A 106 -5.09 0.66 7.81
N ALA A 107 -6.39 0.49 7.54
CA ALA A 107 -7.46 1.16 8.28
C ALA A 107 -7.76 0.42 9.59
N GLU A 108 -7.98 1.16 10.67
CA GLU A 108 -8.31 0.58 11.98
C GLU A 108 -9.66 -0.14 11.98
N ASP A 109 -10.63 0.40 11.24
CA ASP A 109 -11.96 -0.19 11.03
C ASP A 109 -11.99 -1.22 9.89
N GLY A 110 -10.87 -1.39 9.18
CA GLY A 110 -10.74 -2.27 8.02
C GLY A 110 -11.55 -1.81 6.79
N LYS A 111 -12.15 -0.63 6.78
CA LYS A 111 -13.01 -0.19 5.68
C LYS A 111 -12.24 0.64 4.66
N TRP A 112 -12.53 0.37 3.39
CA TRP A 112 -12.09 1.22 2.30
C TRP A 112 -12.87 2.54 2.26
N ARG A 113 -12.17 3.64 1.95
CA ARG A 113 -12.82 4.88 1.55
C ARG A 113 -13.25 4.77 0.09
N LEU A 114 -14.55 4.91 -0.16
CA LEU A 114 -15.11 4.86 -1.52
C LEU A 114 -14.85 6.20 -2.24
N VAL A 115 -14.37 6.13 -3.48
CA VAL A 115 -14.00 7.30 -4.29
C VAL A 115 -14.99 7.49 -5.44
N LYS A 116 -15.64 8.65 -5.46
CA LYS A 116 -16.62 9.01 -6.50
C LYS A 116 -15.94 9.43 -7.81
N PRO A 117 -16.57 9.19 -8.97
CA PRO A 117 -16.02 9.58 -10.28
C PRO A 117 -15.81 11.09 -10.49
N ASP A 118 -16.52 11.92 -9.73
CA ASP A 118 -16.51 13.38 -9.79
C ASP A 118 -15.79 14.03 -8.60
N SER A 119 -15.25 13.22 -7.68
CA SER A 119 -14.57 13.73 -6.48
C SER A 119 -13.27 14.47 -6.82
N ARG A 120 -12.95 15.51 -6.03
CA ARG A 120 -11.67 16.24 -6.13
C ARG A 120 -10.48 15.30 -5.95
N ALA A 121 -10.58 14.34 -5.02
CA ALA A 121 -9.56 13.32 -4.81
C ALA A 121 -9.25 12.52 -6.08
N PHE A 122 -10.29 12.16 -6.86
CA PHE A 122 -10.12 11.44 -8.11
C PHE A 122 -9.52 12.31 -9.22
N ILE A 123 -9.89 13.59 -9.29
CA ILE A 123 -9.27 14.57 -10.20
C ILE A 123 -7.77 14.73 -9.92
N ASN A 124 -7.42 14.93 -8.66
CA ASN A 124 -6.05 15.06 -8.20
C ASN A 124 -5.23 13.79 -8.46
N PHE A 125 -5.84 12.61 -8.29
CA PHE A 125 -5.23 11.35 -8.67
C PHE A 125 -4.94 11.27 -10.17
N ALA A 126 -5.90 11.64 -11.03
CA ALA A 126 -5.70 11.60 -12.48
C ALA A 126 -4.56 12.52 -12.93
N LYS A 127 -4.51 13.76 -12.42
CA LYS A 127 -3.38 14.69 -12.68
C LYS A 127 -2.04 14.06 -12.30
N ARG A 128 -2.01 13.39 -11.16
CA ARG A 128 -0.78 12.76 -10.69
C ARG A 128 -0.36 11.57 -11.54
N VAL A 129 -1.30 10.74 -11.96
CA VAL A 129 -1.02 9.65 -12.92
C VAL A 129 -0.50 10.23 -14.24
N GLN A 130 -1.04 11.37 -14.70
CA GLN A 130 -0.53 12.06 -15.87
C GLN A 130 0.92 12.54 -15.65
N ILE A 131 1.22 13.23 -14.55
CA ILE A 131 2.58 13.70 -14.22
C ILE A 131 3.55 12.52 -14.13
N TYR A 132 3.14 11.44 -13.46
CA TYR A 132 3.94 10.22 -13.31
C TYR A 132 4.26 9.55 -14.66
N ASN A 133 3.34 9.63 -15.63
CA ASN A 133 3.50 9.06 -16.97
C ASN A 133 3.93 10.14 -18.00
N ASN A 134 4.88 11.01 -17.62
CA ASN A 134 5.49 11.99 -18.51
C ASN A 134 4.50 12.95 -19.18
N GLY A 135 3.43 13.32 -18.49
CA GLY A 135 2.42 14.26 -18.98
C GLY A 135 1.28 13.62 -19.77
N LEU A 136 1.26 12.28 -19.92
CA LEU A 136 0.20 11.57 -20.65
C LEU A 136 -0.66 10.76 -19.68
N LEU A 137 -1.97 11.00 -19.70
CA LEU A 137 -2.91 10.17 -18.96
C LEU A 137 -3.12 8.85 -19.74
N PRO A 138 -2.84 7.67 -19.15
CA PRO A 138 -3.04 6.40 -19.84
C PRO A 138 -4.51 6.20 -20.22
N SER A 139 -4.74 5.48 -21.31
CA SER A 139 -6.09 5.13 -21.75
C SER A 139 -6.81 4.27 -20.70
N ASN A 140 -8.14 4.29 -20.73
CA ASN A 140 -8.94 3.37 -19.94
C ASN A 140 -8.79 1.93 -20.45
N PRO A 141 -8.98 0.91 -19.61
CA PRO A 141 -8.87 -0.49 -20.02
C PRO A 141 -10.04 -0.95 -20.92
N HIS A 142 -11.15 -0.23 -20.94
CA HIS A 142 -12.33 -0.56 -21.75
C HIS A 142 -13.11 0.72 -22.13
N PRO A 143 -13.71 0.83 -23.34
CA PRO A 143 -14.46 2.02 -23.75
C PRO A 143 -15.62 2.43 -22.82
N PHE A 144 -16.18 1.47 -22.09
CA PHE A 144 -17.26 1.72 -21.11
C PHE A 144 -16.86 2.66 -19.98
N PHE A 145 -15.57 2.89 -19.78
CA PHE A 145 -15.04 3.80 -18.78
C PHE A 145 -14.94 5.24 -19.27
N ASP A 146 -14.96 5.48 -20.58
CA ASP A 146 -14.66 6.80 -21.16
C ASP A 146 -15.64 7.86 -20.70
N ARG A 147 -16.91 7.49 -20.51
CA ARG A 147 -17.94 8.38 -19.96
C ARG A 147 -17.61 8.96 -18.58
N PHE A 148 -16.80 8.26 -17.78
CA PHE A 148 -16.39 8.69 -16.45
C PHE A 148 -15.09 9.50 -16.46
N SER A 149 -14.28 9.38 -17.52
CA SER A 149 -13.04 10.16 -17.67
C SER A 149 -13.21 11.45 -18.48
N LEU A 150 -14.19 11.57 -19.37
CA LEU A 150 -14.34 12.73 -20.25
C LEU A 150 -14.44 14.09 -19.53
N PRO A 151 -15.25 14.25 -18.46
CA PRO A 151 -15.25 15.49 -17.69
C PRO A 151 -13.88 15.80 -17.09
N LEU A 152 -13.21 14.74 -16.67
CA LEU A 152 -11.96 14.75 -15.94
C LEU A 152 -10.78 15.19 -16.81
N VAL A 153 -10.67 14.67 -18.03
CA VAL A 153 -9.63 15.05 -19.00
C VAL A 153 -9.73 16.54 -19.35
N ASN A 154 -10.93 17.09 -19.49
CA ASN A 154 -11.12 18.52 -19.75
C ASN A 154 -10.71 19.39 -18.56
N LEU A 155 -11.03 18.97 -17.33
CA LEU A 155 -10.61 19.64 -16.09
C LEU A 155 -9.08 19.60 -15.91
N VAL A 156 -8.48 18.45 -16.17
CA VAL A 156 -7.03 18.25 -16.03
C VAL A 156 -6.26 19.10 -17.05
N ASN A 157 -6.69 19.12 -18.32
CA ASN A 157 -6.05 19.90 -19.39
C ASN A 157 -6.27 21.42 -19.27
N SER A 158 -7.35 21.87 -18.63
CA SER A 158 -7.58 23.30 -18.38
C SER A 158 -6.74 23.84 -17.22
N GLN A 159 -6.47 23.01 -16.20
CA GLN A 159 -5.69 23.39 -15.03
C GLN A 159 -4.17 23.31 -15.25
N SER A 160 -3.69 22.66 -16.31
CA SER A 160 -2.27 22.61 -16.66
C SER A 160 -1.72 23.90 -17.28
N GLN A 161 -2.56 24.90 -17.58
CA GLN A 161 -2.12 26.21 -18.08
C GLN A 161 -1.82 27.23 -16.97
N SER A 162 -2.19 26.94 -15.72
CA SER A 162 -2.01 27.83 -14.58
C SER A 162 -1.24 27.10 -13.48
N GLU A 163 0.07 27.33 -13.48
CA GLU A 163 1.01 27.12 -12.38
C GLU A 163 1.37 25.68 -12.00
N THR A 164 2.67 25.52 -11.69
CA THR A 164 3.26 24.46 -10.88
C THR A 164 2.73 24.53 -9.43
N GLN A 165 1.40 24.51 -9.27
CA GLN A 165 0.78 24.42 -7.95
C GLN A 165 0.86 22.97 -7.51
N GLU A 166 1.59 22.75 -6.41
CA GLU A 166 1.50 21.53 -5.62
C GLU A 166 0.02 21.17 -5.46
N VAL A 167 -0.34 19.93 -5.78
CA VAL A 167 -1.70 19.44 -5.64
C VAL A 167 -2.11 19.67 -4.19
N ASP A 168 -3.05 20.60 -3.93
CA ASP A 168 -3.52 20.89 -2.57
C ASP A 168 -4.06 19.60 -1.95
N ASP A 169 -3.27 19.09 -1.01
CA ASP A 169 -3.40 17.76 -0.42
C ASP A 169 -4.21 17.79 0.89
N THR A 170 -4.72 18.97 1.28
CA THR A 170 -5.32 19.19 2.60
C THR A 170 -6.80 18.81 2.65
N GLU A 171 -7.52 18.88 1.52
CA GLU A 171 -8.94 18.54 1.44
C GLU A 171 -9.16 17.13 0.86
N ILE A 172 -9.16 16.13 1.73
CA ILE A 172 -9.78 14.82 1.46
C ILE A 172 -11.26 14.92 1.86
N GLU A 173 -12.00 15.78 1.18
CA GLU A 173 -13.45 15.78 1.25
C GLU A 173 -14.00 14.81 0.19
N ASP A 174 -15.13 14.17 0.48
CA ASP A 174 -15.82 13.16 -0.35
C ASP A 174 -15.38 11.70 -0.16
N ALA A 175 -15.60 11.16 1.04
CA ALA A 175 -15.92 9.74 1.14
C ALA A 175 -17.32 9.52 0.53
N ALA A 176 -17.47 8.60 -0.43
CA ALA A 176 -18.79 8.13 -0.80
C ALA A 176 -19.40 7.40 0.41
N THR A 177 -20.59 7.83 0.84
CA THR A 177 -21.39 7.08 1.80
C THR A 177 -21.88 5.80 1.14
N ASP A 178 -22.20 4.80 1.97
CA ASP A 178 -22.91 3.60 1.52
C ASP A 178 -24.13 4.04 0.68
N ASP A 179 -24.26 3.49 -0.53
CA ASP A 179 -25.26 3.81 -1.57
C ASP A 179 -24.89 4.89 -2.61
N THR A 180 -23.70 5.50 -2.52
CA THR A 180 -23.23 6.38 -3.60
C THR A 180 -22.38 5.62 -4.63
N PRO A 181 -22.63 5.78 -5.95
CA PRO A 181 -21.78 5.21 -7.00
C PRO A 181 -20.30 5.57 -6.84
N PHE A 182 -19.42 4.56 -6.92
CA PHE A 182 -17.97 4.77 -6.81
C PHE A 182 -17.20 4.09 -7.96
N ILE A 183 -16.02 4.63 -8.27
CA ILE A 183 -15.12 4.13 -9.34
C ILE A 183 -13.73 3.76 -8.81
N GLY A 184 -13.54 3.81 -7.51
CA GLY A 184 -12.29 3.38 -6.90
C GLY A 184 -12.39 3.36 -5.38
N VAL A 185 -11.33 2.86 -4.77
CA VAL A 185 -11.19 2.82 -3.32
C VAL A 185 -9.83 3.40 -2.91
N ALA A 186 -9.77 3.92 -1.69
CA ALA A 186 -8.55 4.45 -1.11
C ALA A 186 -8.48 4.07 0.37
N SER A 187 -7.27 4.04 0.93
CA SER A 187 -7.12 3.82 2.36
C SER A 187 -7.61 5.03 3.16
N GLN A 188 -8.13 4.79 4.36
CA GLN A 188 -8.45 5.84 5.33
C GLN A 188 -7.20 6.34 6.09
N ASN A 189 -6.13 5.54 6.11
CA ASN A 189 -4.91 5.85 6.85
C ASN A 189 -4.14 7.01 6.19
N ARG A 190 -3.93 8.10 6.93
CA ARG A 190 -3.24 9.32 6.44
C ARG A 190 -1.72 9.31 6.67
N GLY A 191 -1.17 8.21 7.17
CA GLY A 191 0.25 8.05 7.43
C GLY A 191 1.13 8.08 6.18
N LYS A 192 2.40 8.45 6.38
CA LYS A 192 3.44 8.29 5.36
C LYS A 192 3.66 6.81 5.06
N SER A 193 4.06 6.53 3.83
CA SER A 193 4.30 5.18 3.36
C SER A 193 5.78 4.88 3.14
N VAL A 194 6.15 3.61 3.31
CA VAL A 194 7.49 3.09 2.94
C VAL A 194 7.56 2.80 1.44
N VAL A 195 6.42 2.51 0.81
CA VAL A 195 6.29 2.25 -0.63
C VAL A 195 5.65 3.47 -1.32
N ALA A 196 5.94 3.70 -2.60
CA ALA A 196 5.26 4.70 -3.40
C ALA A 196 4.23 4.05 -4.33
N TYR A 197 3.06 4.67 -4.49
CA TYR A 197 2.05 4.27 -5.47
C TYR A 197 1.74 5.44 -6.40
N TYR A 198 2.07 5.31 -7.69
CA TYR A 198 2.12 6.42 -8.66
C TYR A 198 2.93 7.63 -8.15
N GLY A 199 4.09 7.35 -7.53
CA GLY A 199 4.99 8.38 -6.99
C GLY A 199 4.53 9.02 -5.67
N VAL A 200 3.53 8.46 -5.01
CA VAL A 200 3.00 9.02 -3.74
C VAL A 200 3.37 8.18 -2.54
N GLU A 201 3.94 8.82 -1.55
CA GLU A 201 4.33 8.23 -0.27
C GLU A 201 3.31 8.53 0.86
N ASN A 202 2.05 8.78 0.52
CA ASN A 202 0.96 8.96 1.47
C ASN A 202 -0.17 7.97 1.18
N ARG A 203 -0.47 7.12 2.15
CA ARG A 203 -1.39 5.98 2.03
C ARG A 203 -2.82 6.43 1.69
N SER A 204 -3.29 7.56 2.23
CA SER A 204 -4.67 8.04 1.99
C SER A 204 -4.89 8.56 0.58
N LYS A 205 -3.80 8.92 -0.10
CA LYS A 205 -3.81 9.42 -1.47
C LYS A 205 -3.75 8.30 -2.50
N TRP A 206 -3.50 7.06 -2.10
CA TRP A 206 -3.53 5.93 -3.01
C TRP A 206 -4.98 5.65 -3.41
N ILE A 207 -5.26 5.76 -4.71
CA ILE A 207 -6.57 5.46 -5.27
C ILE A 207 -6.43 4.25 -6.18
N PHE A 208 -7.08 3.16 -5.78
CA PHE A 208 -7.17 1.94 -6.55
C PHE A 208 -8.42 2.00 -7.41
N THR A 209 -8.24 2.16 -8.71
CA THR A 209 -9.31 2.33 -9.70
C THR A 209 -9.00 1.50 -10.95
N PRO A 210 -10.01 1.01 -11.69
CA PRO A 210 -9.75 0.41 -13.01
C PRO A 210 -9.30 1.44 -14.06
N MET A 211 -9.43 2.73 -13.78
CA MET A 211 -9.14 3.82 -14.72
C MET A 211 -7.64 4.05 -14.91
N PHE A 212 -7.26 4.64 -16.04
CA PHE A 212 -5.89 5.11 -16.32
C PHE A 212 -4.80 4.03 -16.22
N ARG A 213 -5.10 2.81 -16.68
CA ARG A 213 -4.18 1.66 -16.64
C ARG A 213 -3.54 1.32 -18.00
N GLY A 214 -3.96 1.97 -19.07
CA GLY A 214 -3.63 1.59 -20.44
C GLY A 214 -4.49 0.42 -20.94
N SER A 215 -4.58 0.26 -22.25
CA SER A 215 -5.34 -0.81 -22.92
C SER A 215 -4.60 -2.15 -22.98
N GLY A 216 -3.35 -2.21 -22.50
CA GLY A 216 -2.53 -3.41 -22.48
C GLY A 216 -2.72 -4.21 -21.19
N THR A 217 -3.27 -5.42 -21.28
CA THR A 217 -3.16 -6.43 -20.22
C THR A 217 -1.70 -6.79 -19.98
N ARG A 218 -1.04 -6.04 -19.10
CA ARG A 218 0.11 -6.49 -18.34
C ARG A 218 -0.13 -6.07 -16.91
N THR A 219 -0.47 -7.03 -16.07
CA THR A 219 -0.24 -6.94 -14.62
C THR A 219 1.20 -6.50 -14.44
N VAL A 220 1.39 -5.22 -14.16
CA VAL A 220 2.68 -4.64 -13.90
C VAL A 220 3.14 -5.22 -12.57
N ASN A 221 4.01 -6.23 -12.66
CA ASN A 221 4.82 -6.68 -11.55
C ASN A 221 5.89 -5.61 -11.33
N GLN A 222 5.51 -4.49 -10.71
CA GLN A 222 6.42 -3.42 -10.30
C GLN A 222 7.06 -3.85 -8.99
N ASN A 223 8.20 -4.54 -9.11
CA ASN A 223 9.33 -4.47 -8.19
C ASN A 223 10.50 -5.28 -8.77
N ARG A 224 11.17 -4.69 -9.76
CA ARG A 224 12.57 -5.01 -10.04
C ARG A 224 13.33 -3.68 -10.16
N PRO A 225 14.15 -3.29 -9.17
CA PRO A 225 15.12 -2.24 -9.41
C PRO A 225 16.08 -2.74 -10.49
N GLU A 226 16.23 -1.97 -11.56
CA GLU A 226 17.27 -2.19 -12.57
C GLU A 226 18.62 -2.15 -11.86
N ARG A 227 19.26 -3.31 -11.76
CA ARG A 227 20.65 -3.41 -11.34
C ARG A 227 21.47 -3.05 -12.57
N THR A 228 21.90 -1.79 -12.68
CA THR A 228 22.97 -1.38 -13.59
C THR A 228 24.20 -2.22 -13.28
N ALA A 229 24.58 -3.10 -14.21
CA ALA A 229 25.87 -3.78 -14.15
C ALA A 229 26.97 -2.76 -14.46
N PRO A 230 28.12 -2.77 -13.75
CA PRO A 230 29.24 -1.94 -14.13
C PRO A 230 29.82 -2.44 -15.44
N THR A 231 29.85 -1.56 -16.44
CA THR A 231 30.68 -1.71 -17.64
C THR A 231 32.13 -1.82 -17.18
N MET A 232 32.76 -2.97 -17.41
CA MET A 232 34.21 -3.10 -17.37
C MET A 232 34.71 -2.56 -18.70
N ASP A 233 35.37 -1.41 -18.66
CA ASP A 233 36.18 -0.91 -19.77
C ASP A 233 37.51 -1.70 -19.80
N ASP A 234 37.95 -2.02 -21.02
CA ASP A 234 39.19 -2.75 -21.35
C ASP A 234 40.48 -2.07 -20.86
#